data_AF-A0A2V6HEC6-F1
#
_entry.id   AF-A0A2V6HEC6-F1
#
_cell.length_a   1.000
_cell.length_b   1.000
_cell.length_c   1.000
_cell.angle_alpha   90.00
_cell.angle_beta   90.00
_cell.angle_gamma   90.00
#
_symmetry.space_group_name_H-M   'P 1'
#
loop_
_entity.id
_entity.type
_entity.pdbx_description
1 polymer ?
#
loop_
_entity_poly.entity_id
_entity_poly.type
_entity_poly.pdbx_seq_one_letter_code
_entity_poly.pdbx_strand_id
1 'polypeptide(L)'
;MITAPELEIAVLVLGMVILMVEAFATKIDKLVLAFVAIAGLAAVLVVSFFVVPSWPPDQATGFWSFYTADRLSIFFKQFALLTTILVLIMMIDYAPVVSSSFPGSKPQAGLGEFFAVPIFTCAGLMYMASAIDFIFIFVSLELVTISFYVLVSFTRRNPATLEAGVKYLVLSALSTAFFVYGITWLFGATGETNLQRITVALTNPSTEHGATLFGMVLVLVALGFKIAAVPFQIWVPDVYQGAPTPVTAYLSVGSKAAGFVVLLRVLRPFLMLPQMQRLIVLVALLTLLYGNLAALPQSNLKRLLAYSSIAHAGYLLIGVACFDGPAVTFYLAAYLLMTLLSFAVLVIVAQQTGEQIADFDG
;
A
#
# COMPACT_ATOMS: atom_id res chain seq x y z
N MET A 1 -8.51 -19.59 20.80
CA MET A 1 -7.32 -18.73 20.58
C MET A 1 -7.60 -17.94 19.32
N ILE A 2 -7.50 -16.61 19.36
CA ILE A 2 -7.76 -15.78 18.18
C ILE A 2 -6.66 -16.04 17.17
N THR A 3 -7.02 -16.58 16.01
CA THR A 3 -6.06 -16.86 14.96
C THR A 3 -5.80 -15.61 14.14
N ALA A 4 -4.59 -15.49 13.60
CA ALA A 4 -4.21 -14.30 12.86
C ALA A 4 -5.17 -13.98 11.69
N PRO A 5 -5.70 -14.93 10.89
CA PRO A 5 -6.67 -14.66 9.82
C PRO A 5 -8.01 -14.09 10.30
N GLU A 6 -8.41 -14.36 11.55
CA GLU A 6 -9.66 -13.80 12.12
C GLU A 6 -9.60 -12.27 12.19
N LEU A 7 -8.41 -11.67 12.30
CA LEU A 7 -8.24 -10.22 12.26
C LEU A 7 -8.64 -9.67 10.90
N GLU A 8 -8.12 -10.22 9.79
CA GLU A 8 -8.47 -9.76 8.44
C GLU A 8 -9.94 -9.99 8.11
N ILE A 9 -10.49 -11.13 8.54
CA ILE A 9 -11.90 -11.44 8.38
C ILE A 9 -12.75 -10.42 9.15
N ALA A 10 -12.38 -10.09 10.40
CA ALA A 10 -13.08 -9.08 11.18
C ALA A 10 -13.07 -7.70 10.50
N VAL A 11 -11.94 -7.29 9.91
CA VAL A 11 -11.84 -6.03 9.15
C VAL A 11 -12.70 -6.05 7.89
N LEU A 12 -12.70 -7.17 7.14
CA LEU A 12 -13.57 -7.32 5.97
C LEU A 12 -15.06 -7.27 6.35
N VAL A 13 -15.44 -7.97 7.42
CA VAL A 13 -16.82 -7.98 7.93
C VAL A 13 -17.21 -6.59 8.39
N LEU A 14 -16.34 -5.87 9.09
CA LEU A 14 -16.57 -4.47 9.49
C LEU A 14 -16.84 -3.59 8.26
N GLY A 15 -16.01 -3.70 7.22
CA GLY A 15 -16.20 -2.96 5.96
C GLY A 15 -17.52 -3.29 5.26
N MET A 16 -17.87 -4.58 5.19
CA MET A 16 -19.15 -5.04 4.62
C MET A 16 -20.35 -4.51 5.41
N VAL A 17 -20.31 -4.59 6.75
CA VAL A 17 -21.37 -4.08 7.61
C VAL A 17 -21.54 -2.59 7.42
N ILE A 18 -20.45 -1.81 7.38
CA ILE A 18 -20.53 -0.36 7.18
C ILE A 18 -21.11 -0.01 5.80
N LEU A 19 -20.71 -0.72 4.73
CA LEU A 19 -21.33 -0.53 3.40
C LEU A 19 -22.80 -0.89 3.38
N MET A 20 -23.20 -1.97 4.05
CA MET A 20 -24.61 -2.36 4.14
C MET A 20 -25.42 -1.32 4.93
N VAL A 21 -24.90 -0.85 6.06
CA VAL A 21 -25.53 0.23 6.83
C VAL A 21 -25.64 1.49 5.98
N GLU A 22 -24.62 1.83 5.19
CA GLU A 22 -24.67 2.96 4.27
C GLU A 22 -25.79 2.82 3.22
N ALA A 23 -25.87 1.64 2.59
CA ALA A 23 -26.83 1.37 1.52
C ALA A 23 -28.29 1.38 2.01
N PHE A 24 -28.55 0.86 3.21
CA PHE A 24 -29.92 0.69 3.72
C PHE A 24 -30.35 1.78 4.73
N ALA A 25 -29.43 2.33 5.52
CA ALA A 25 -29.74 3.30 6.57
C ALA A 25 -29.56 4.76 6.07
N THR A 26 -30.58 5.23 5.36
CA THR A 26 -30.56 6.56 4.70
C THR A 26 -30.64 7.76 5.65
N LYS A 27 -30.93 7.55 6.94
CA LYS A 27 -31.12 8.62 7.94
C LYS A 27 -29.96 8.79 8.92
N ILE A 28 -28.93 7.96 8.84
CA ILE A 28 -27.78 8.01 9.74
C ILE A 28 -26.80 9.08 9.25
N ASP A 29 -26.28 9.87 10.19
CA ASP A 29 -25.16 10.77 9.94
C ASP A 29 -23.92 9.95 9.55
N LYS A 30 -23.36 10.25 8.37
CA LYS A 30 -22.24 9.51 7.81
C LYS A 30 -20.97 9.62 8.66
N LEU A 31 -20.86 10.64 9.52
CA LEU A 31 -19.77 10.74 10.50
C LEU A 31 -19.84 9.64 11.56
N VAL A 32 -21.03 9.16 11.92
CA VAL A 32 -21.18 8.02 12.84
C VAL A 32 -20.53 6.77 12.24
N LEU A 33 -20.65 6.57 10.92
CA LEU A 33 -19.99 5.46 10.23
C LEU A 33 -18.46 5.55 10.34
N ALA A 34 -17.89 6.76 10.24
CA ALA A 34 -16.46 6.96 10.44
C ALA A 34 -16.02 6.62 11.87
N PHE A 35 -16.76 7.06 12.89
CA PHE A 35 -16.44 6.73 14.29
C PHE A 35 -16.59 5.24 14.58
N VAL A 36 -17.62 4.58 14.03
CA VAL A 36 -17.80 3.12 14.16
C VAL A 36 -16.66 2.37 13.45
N ALA A 37 -16.24 2.83 12.27
CA ALA A 37 -15.09 2.27 11.56
C ALA A 37 -13.81 2.38 12.40
N ILE A 38 -13.52 3.57 12.94
CA ILE A 38 -12.35 3.81 13.78
C ILE A 38 -12.40 2.94 15.04
N ALA A 39 -13.54 2.87 15.73
CA ALA A 39 -13.71 2.04 16.93
C ALA A 39 -13.53 0.55 16.63
N GLY A 40 -14.10 0.06 15.52
CA GLY A 40 -13.94 -1.32 15.08
C GLY A 40 -12.49 -1.67 14.75
N LEU A 41 -11.80 -0.81 13.99
CA LEU A 41 -10.38 -0.98 13.67
C LEU A 41 -9.49 -0.90 14.93
N ALA A 42 -9.80 -0.01 15.86
CA ALA A 42 -9.09 0.11 17.14
C ALA A 42 -9.26 -1.16 17.99
N ALA A 43 -10.46 -1.76 18.01
CA ALA A 43 -10.69 -3.04 18.67
C ALA A 43 -9.84 -4.15 18.04
N VAL A 44 -9.80 -4.25 16.71
CA VAL A 44 -8.95 -5.21 16.00
C VAL A 44 -7.47 -4.97 16.28
N LEU A 45 -7.04 -3.69 16.34
CA LEU A 45 -5.66 -3.32 16.68
C LEU A 45 -5.29 -3.79 18.10
N VAL A 46 -6.15 -3.57 19.09
CA VAL A 46 -5.93 -4.05 20.47
C VAL A 46 -5.86 -5.58 20.50
N VAL A 47 -6.79 -6.27 19.83
CA VAL A 47 -6.81 -7.73 19.75
C VAL A 47 -5.53 -8.28 19.11
N SER A 48 -4.97 -7.58 18.10
CA SER A 48 -3.77 -8.02 17.40
C SER A 48 -2.53 -8.18 18.30
N PHE A 49 -2.45 -7.46 19.43
CA PHE A 49 -1.34 -7.60 20.39
C PHE A 49 -1.38 -8.92 21.18
N PHE A 50 -2.53 -9.58 21.21
CA PHE A 50 -2.71 -10.88 21.89
C PHE A 50 -2.55 -12.07 20.94
N VAL A 51 -2.33 -11.83 19.65
CA VAL A 51 -2.11 -12.90 18.66
C VAL A 51 -0.67 -13.39 18.77
N VAL A 52 -0.51 -14.69 19.00
CA VAL A 52 0.82 -15.32 19.08
C VAL A 52 1.36 -15.53 17.67
N PRO A 53 2.58 -15.05 17.36
CA PRO A 53 3.22 -15.31 16.08
C PRO A 53 3.36 -16.81 15.83
N SER A 54 2.93 -17.26 14.66
CA SER A 54 3.01 -18.66 14.25
C SER A 54 3.61 -18.77 12.85
N TRP A 55 4.53 -19.72 12.70
CA TRP A 55 5.12 -20.07 11.41
C TRP A 55 4.29 -21.18 10.77
N PRO A 56 4.18 -21.22 9.43
CA PRO A 56 3.58 -22.35 8.75
C PRO A 56 4.35 -23.63 9.11
N PRO A 57 3.67 -24.74 9.42
CA PRO A 57 4.35 -26.04 9.54
C PRO A 57 5.06 -26.39 8.22
N ASP A 58 6.16 -27.15 8.28
CA ASP A 58 6.97 -27.51 7.10
C ASP A 58 6.18 -28.22 5.98
N GLN A 59 5.01 -28.80 6.31
CA GLN A 59 4.06 -29.38 5.37
C GLN A 59 2.66 -28.77 5.50
N ALA A 60 2.59 -27.43 5.51
CA ALA A 60 1.32 -26.73 5.51
C ALA A 60 0.49 -27.06 4.25
N THR A 61 -0.76 -27.48 4.46
CA THR A 61 -1.74 -27.74 3.38
C THR A 61 -2.88 -26.73 3.42
N GLY A 62 -3.53 -26.49 2.28
CA GLY A 62 -4.65 -25.57 2.16
C GLY A 62 -4.22 -24.10 2.36
N PHE A 63 -5.04 -23.32 3.05
CA PHE A 63 -4.81 -21.88 3.26
C PHE A 63 -3.43 -21.56 3.88
N TRP A 64 -2.96 -22.40 4.79
CA TRP A 64 -1.66 -22.24 5.45
C TRP A 64 -0.45 -22.39 4.51
N SER A 65 -0.64 -22.90 3.29
CA SER A 65 0.39 -22.90 2.24
C SER A 65 0.56 -21.52 1.58
N PHE A 66 -0.40 -20.61 1.74
CA PHE A 66 -0.39 -19.28 1.12
C PHE A 66 -0.12 -18.16 2.14
N TYR A 67 -0.20 -18.49 3.43
CA TYR A 67 -0.34 -17.54 4.52
C TYR A 67 0.64 -17.82 5.67
N THR A 68 1.24 -16.76 6.23
CA THR A 68 2.07 -16.79 7.43
C THR A 68 1.61 -15.76 8.46
N ALA A 69 1.76 -16.08 9.75
CA ALA A 69 1.52 -15.16 10.87
C ALA A 69 2.81 -14.92 11.67
N ASP A 70 3.92 -14.68 10.95
CA ASP A 70 5.22 -14.36 11.55
C ASP A 70 5.24 -12.95 12.21
N ARG A 71 6.30 -12.65 12.95
CA ARG A 71 6.43 -11.35 13.65
C ARG A 71 6.37 -10.15 12.70
N LEU A 72 6.92 -10.31 11.49
CA LEU A 72 6.90 -9.28 10.45
C LEU A 72 5.45 -9.00 10.02
N SER A 73 4.68 -10.05 9.72
CA SER A 73 3.27 -9.93 9.31
C SER A 73 2.44 -9.24 10.38
N ILE A 74 2.56 -9.64 11.65
CA ILE A 74 1.78 -9.06 12.75
C ILE A 74 2.12 -7.59 12.93
N PHE A 75 3.40 -7.22 12.89
CA PHE A 75 3.82 -5.82 12.95
C PHE A 75 3.21 -5.01 11.80
N PHE A 76 3.24 -5.53 10.56
CA PHE A 76 2.70 -4.79 9.42
C PHE A 76 1.17 -4.79 9.33
N LYS A 77 0.48 -5.75 9.96
CA LYS A 77 -0.96 -5.67 10.20
C LYS A 77 -1.29 -4.53 11.17
N GLN A 78 -0.55 -4.43 12.27
CA GLN A 78 -0.69 -3.33 13.23
C GLN A 78 -0.40 -1.98 12.58
N PHE A 79 0.65 -1.92 11.76
CA PHE A 79 1.00 -0.76 10.95
C PHE A 79 -0.14 -0.36 10.00
N ALA A 80 -0.73 -1.32 9.29
CA ALA A 80 -1.85 -1.09 8.38
C ALA A 80 -3.07 -0.56 9.14
N LEU A 81 -3.46 -1.21 10.24
CA LEU A 81 -4.57 -0.79 11.11
C LEU A 81 -4.38 0.64 11.62
N LEU A 82 -3.19 0.95 12.18
CA LEU A 82 -2.86 2.29 12.67
C LEU A 82 -2.90 3.33 11.55
N THR A 83 -2.33 3.01 10.38
CA THR A 83 -2.35 3.91 9.22
C THR A 83 -3.78 4.19 8.79
N THR A 84 -4.64 3.17 8.69
CA THR A 84 -6.04 3.34 8.29
C THR A 84 -6.81 4.16 9.31
N ILE A 85 -6.61 3.94 10.61
CA ILE A 85 -7.25 4.75 11.68
C ILE A 85 -6.88 6.22 11.52
N LEU A 86 -5.58 6.53 11.38
CA LEU A 86 -5.11 7.91 11.22
C LEU A 86 -5.64 8.56 9.92
N VAL A 87 -5.72 7.79 8.84
CA VAL A 87 -6.31 8.26 7.57
C VAL A 87 -7.80 8.52 7.73
N LEU A 88 -8.55 7.68 8.44
CA LEU A 88 -9.98 7.91 8.70
C LEU A 88 -10.20 9.19 9.52
N ILE A 89 -9.32 9.49 10.49
CA ILE A 89 -9.35 10.76 11.23
C ILE A 89 -9.16 11.93 10.25
N MET A 90 -8.14 11.88 9.39
CA MET A 90 -7.94 12.92 8.36
C MET A 90 -9.13 13.03 7.39
N MET A 91 -9.80 11.91 7.08
CA MET A 91 -10.98 11.90 6.21
C MET A 91 -12.19 12.57 6.87
N ILE A 92 -12.31 12.54 8.20
CA ILE A 92 -13.34 13.30 8.92
C ILE A 92 -13.10 14.79 8.73
N ASP A 93 -11.87 15.27 8.91
CA ASP A 93 -11.51 16.69 8.71
C ASP A 93 -11.64 17.12 7.24
N TYR A 94 -11.47 16.18 6.29
CA TYR A 94 -11.62 16.43 4.86
C TYR A 94 -13.06 16.24 4.34
N ALA A 95 -13.98 15.75 5.17
CA ALA A 95 -15.36 15.46 4.77
C ALA A 95 -16.12 16.66 4.17
N PRO A 96 -15.94 17.92 4.64
CA PRO A 96 -16.59 19.08 4.04
C PRO A 96 -16.22 19.25 2.56
N VAL A 97 -14.94 19.07 2.20
CA VAL A 97 -14.42 19.21 0.81
C VAL A 97 -15.01 18.15 -0.12
N VAL A 98 -15.15 16.92 0.37
CA VAL A 98 -15.79 15.83 -0.38
C VAL A 98 -17.26 16.14 -0.60
N SER A 99 -17.96 16.60 0.44
CA SER A 99 -19.39 16.94 0.34
C SER A 99 -19.66 18.06 -0.67
N SER A 100 -18.80 19.08 -0.72
CA SER A 100 -18.89 20.18 -1.70
C SER A 100 -18.62 19.73 -3.14
N SER A 101 -17.95 18.59 -3.33
CA SER A 101 -17.65 18.03 -4.65
C SER A 101 -18.86 17.36 -5.32
N PHE A 102 -19.97 17.16 -4.60
CA PHE A 102 -21.22 16.57 -5.13
C PHE A 102 -22.43 17.51 -5.06
N PRO A 103 -22.38 18.73 -5.67
CA PRO A 103 -23.49 19.69 -5.61
C PRO A 103 -24.77 19.11 -6.22
N GLY A 104 -25.91 19.35 -5.55
CA GLY A 104 -27.25 18.87 -5.94
C GLY A 104 -27.61 17.47 -5.42
N SER A 105 -26.72 16.81 -4.68
CA SER A 105 -26.99 15.50 -4.04
C SER A 105 -27.57 15.68 -2.63
N LYS A 106 -28.01 14.58 -2.01
CA LYS A 106 -28.41 14.60 -0.59
C LYS A 106 -27.25 15.14 0.28
N PRO A 107 -27.54 15.84 1.39
CA PRO A 107 -26.50 16.18 2.37
C PRO A 107 -25.68 14.93 2.72
N GLN A 108 -24.35 15.06 2.77
CA GLN A 108 -23.41 13.96 3.06
C GLN A 108 -23.33 12.83 1.99
N ALA A 109 -23.82 13.05 0.77
CA ALA A 109 -23.69 12.07 -0.30
C ALA A 109 -22.21 11.69 -0.56
N GLY A 110 -21.95 10.38 -0.69
CA GLY A 110 -20.62 9.81 -0.92
C GLY A 110 -19.77 9.64 0.34
N LEU A 111 -20.07 10.28 1.46
CA LEU A 111 -19.23 10.18 2.66
C LEU A 111 -19.18 8.77 3.26
N GLY A 112 -20.29 8.01 3.21
CA GLY A 112 -20.30 6.64 3.71
C GLY A 112 -19.32 5.72 2.96
N GLU A 113 -19.32 5.79 1.62
CA GLU A 113 -18.35 5.07 0.78
C GLU A 113 -16.92 5.55 1.02
N PHE A 114 -16.73 6.87 1.21
CA PHE A 114 -15.42 7.46 1.51
C PHE A 114 -14.80 6.91 2.79
N PHE A 115 -15.62 6.62 3.81
CA PHE A 115 -15.16 6.01 5.06
C PHE A 115 -15.09 4.48 5.01
N ALA A 116 -15.88 3.83 4.16
CA ALA A 116 -15.93 2.37 4.08
C ALA A 116 -14.81 1.76 3.22
N VAL A 117 -14.50 2.36 2.06
CA VAL A 117 -13.48 1.83 1.12
C VAL A 117 -12.09 1.67 1.78
N PRO A 118 -11.60 2.60 2.63
CA PRO A 118 -10.31 2.45 3.31
C PRO A 118 -10.20 1.19 4.19
N ILE A 119 -11.32 0.67 4.68
CA ILE A 119 -11.39 -0.56 5.50
C ILE A 119 -11.08 -1.79 4.63
N PHE A 120 -11.60 -1.85 3.41
CA PHE A 120 -11.24 -2.89 2.44
C PHE A 120 -9.78 -2.80 2.02
N THR A 121 -9.28 -1.58 1.81
CA THR A 121 -7.84 -1.36 1.60
C THR A 121 -7.03 -1.90 2.77
N CYS A 122 -7.46 -1.67 4.01
CA CYS A 122 -6.78 -2.15 5.22
C CYS A 122 -6.70 -3.68 5.25
N ALA A 123 -7.82 -4.36 4.97
CA ALA A 123 -7.83 -5.82 4.85
C ALA A 123 -6.85 -6.32 3.78
N GLY A 124 -6.81 -5.69 2.61
CA GLY A 124 -5.84 -6.00 1.56
C GLY A 124 -4.40 -5.84 2.02
N LEU A 125 -4.07 -4.74 2.72
CA LEU A 125 -2.74 -4.50 3.28
C LEU A 125 -2.35 -5.57 4.32
N MET A 126 -3.29 -5.98 5.17
CA MET A 126 -3.07 -7.05 6.16
C MET A 126 -2.83 -8.42 5.51
N TYR A 127 -3.58 -8.75 4.44
CA TYR A 127 -3.34 -9.96 3.67
C TYR A 127 -2.01 -9.93 2.93
N MET A 128 -1.64 -8.82 2.30
CA MET A 128 -0.32 -8.63 1.67
C MET A 128 0.80 -8.85 2.70
N ALA A 129 0.63 -8.31 3.91
CA ALA A 129 1.56 -8.48 5.02
C ALA A 129 1.67 -9.93 5.49
N SER A 130 0.80 -10.85 5.10
CA SER A 130 0.81 -12.28 5.48
C SER A 130 1.05 -13.22 4.32
N ALA A 131 1.13 -12.71 3.10
CA ALA A 131 1.24 -13.55 1.91
C ALA A 131 2.66 -14.11 1.70
N ILE A 132 2.73 -15.41 1.45
CA ILE A 132 3.98 -16.17 1.17
C ILE A 132 3.93 -16.96 -0.15
N ASP A 133 2.90 -16.71 -0.96
CA ASP A 133 2.70 -17.32 -2.26
C ASP A 133 2.32 -16.24 -3.28
N PHE A 134 2.86 -16.34 -4.50
CA PHE A 134 2.67 -15.34 -5.54
C PHE A 134 1.21 -15.09 -5.91
N ILE A 135 0.36 -16.12 -5.92
CA ILE A 135 -1.07 -15.97 -6.21
C ILE A 135 -1.74 -15.16 -5.10
N PHE A 136 -1.42 -15.46 -3.84
CA PHE A 136 -2.01 -14.74 -2.73
C PHE A 136 -1.47 -13.30 -2.59
N ILE A 137 -0.20 -13.08 -2.93
CA ILE A 137 0.37 -11.73 -3.08
C ILE A 137 -0.39 -10.97 -4.18
N PHE A 138 -0.64 -11.58 -5.34
CA PHE A 138 -1.40 -10.96 -6.42
C PHE A 138 -2.81 -10.56 -5.98
N VAL A 139 -3.58 -11.47 -5.40
CA VAL A 139 -4.97 -11.20 -4.97
C VAL A 139 -5.02 -10.09 -3.92
N SER A 140 -4.13 -10.13 -2.93
CA SER A 140 -4.07 -9.11 -1.88
C SER A 140 -3.60 -7.75 -2.43
N LEU A 141 -2.64 -7.74 -3.35
CA LEU A 141 -2.19 -6.53 -4.05
C LEU A 141 -3.33 -5.92 -4.86
N GLU A 142 -4.09 -6.71 -5.61
CA GLU A 142 -5.22 -6.24 -6.40
C GLU A 142 -6.36 -5.68 -5.55
N LEU A 143 -6.66 -6.30 -4.39
CA LEU A 143 -7.63 -5.75 -3.44
C LEU A 143 -7.23 -4.33 -2.98
N VAL A 144 -5.95 -4.12 -2.66
CA VAL A 144 -5.43 -2.79 -2.29
C VAL A 144 -5.51 -1.83 -3.49
N THR A 145 -5.06 -2.27 -4.65
CA THR A 145 -4.97 -1.47 -5.87
C THR A 145 -6.35 -1.00 -6.35
N ILE A 146 -7.34 -1.89 -6.44
CA ILE A 146 -8.71 -1.56 -6.86
C ILE A 146 -9.35 -0.58 -5.88
N SER A 147 -9.14 -0.78 -4.58
CA SER A 147 -9.62 0.16 -3.57
C SER A 147 -9.01 1.55 -3.75
N PHE A 148 -7.73 1.64 -4.10
CA PHE A 148 -7.10 2.92 -4.43
C PHE A 148 -7.55 3.52 -5.76
N TYR A 149 -7.96 2.74 -6.76
CA TYR A 149 -8.57 3.29 -7.99
C TYR A 149 -9.82 4.11 -7.64
N VAL A 150 -10.65 3.57 -6.76
CA VAL A 150 -11.86 4.26 -6.27
C VAL A 150 -11.50 5.48 -5.42
N LEU A 151 -10.57 5.33 -4.47
CA LEU A 151 -10.20 6.43 -3.56
C LEU A 151 -9.49 7.58 -4.26
N VAL A 152 -8.57 7.31 -5.21
CA VAL A 152 -7.85 8.36 -5.95
C VAL A 152 -8.81 9.16 -6.82
N SER A 153 -9.81 8.50 -7.42
CA SER A 153 -10.78 9.14 -8.31
C SER A 153 -12.05 9.62 -7.60
N PHE A 154 -12.06 9.68 -6.26
CA PHE A 154 -13.28 9.84 -5.48
C PHE A 154 -14.05 11.14 -5.82
N THR A 155 -13.35 12.27 -5.90
CA THR A 155 -13.91 13.56 -6.31
C THR A 155 -13.93 13.71 -7.84
N ARG A 156 -14.53 12.75 -8.55
CA ARG A 156 -14.53 12.64 -10.03
C ARG A 156 -15.05 13.85 -10.82
N ARG A 157 -15.72 14.81 -10.18
CA ARG A 157 -16.15 16.07 -10.82
C ARG A 157 -14.99 17.08 -10.97
N ASN A 158 -13.90 16.88 -10.23
CA ASN A 158 -12.67 17.66 -10.39
C ASN A 158 -11.80 17.03 -11.51
N PRO A 159 -11.49 17.76 -12.59
CA PRO A 159 -10.68 17.23 -13.69
C PRO A 159 -9.29 16.76 -13.25
N ALA A 160 -8.66 17.42 -12.27
CA ALA A 160 -7.34 17.03 -11.77
C ALA A 160 -7.38 15.66 -11.06
N THR A 161 -8.44 15.42 -10.27
CA THR A 161 -8.67 14.13 -9.61
C THR A 161 -8.98 13.04 -10.63
N LEU A 162 -9.74 13.36 -11.68
CA LEU A 162 -10.06 12.40 -12.74
C LEU A 162 -8.83 12.02 -13.56
N GLU A 163 -7.98 12.99 -13.91
CA GLU A 163 -6.69 12.74 -14.56
C GLU A 163 -5.79 11.86 -13.70
N ALA A 164 -5.64 12.17 -12.41
CA ALA A 164 -4.89 11.35 -11.46
C ALA A 164 -5.44 9.91 -11.38
N GLY A 165 -6.76 9.75 -11.28
CA GLY A 165 -7.43 8.46 -11.26
C GLY A 165 -7.14 7.62 -12.50
N VAL A 166 -7.25 8.21 -13.69
CA VAL A 166 -6.97 7.53 -14.97
C VAL A 166 -5.50 7.16 -15.09
N LYS A 167 -4.58 8.08 -14.76
CA LYS A 167 -3.13 7.81 -14.75
C LYS A 167 -2.78 6.66 -13.81
N TYR A 168 -3.32 6.68 -12.58
CA TYR A 168 -3.07 5.63 -11.61
C TYR A 168 -3.62 4.28 -12.08
N LEU A 169 -4.87 4.25 -12.57
CA LEU A 169 -5.51 3.02 -13.04
C LEU A 169 -4.75 2.39 -14.21
N VAL A 170 -4.40 3.17 -15.24
CA VAL A 170 -3.73 2.64 -16.44
C VAL A 170 -2.32 2.15 -16.12
N LEU A 171 -1.54 2.94 -15.38
CA LEU A 171 -0.15 2.58 -15.05
C LEU A 171 -0.09 1.41 -14.06
N SER A 172 -1.04 1.34 -13.11
CA SER A 172 -1.12 0.22 -12.18
C SER A 172 -1.61 -1.06 -12.84
N ALA A 173 -2.58 -1.00 -13.76
CA ALA A 173 -2.99 -2.17 -14.54
C ALA A 173 -1.84 -2.73 -15.39
N LEU A 174 -1.02 -1.86 -15.99
CA LEU A 174 0.18 -2.28 -16.71
C LEU A 174 1.21 -2.94 -15.78
N SER A 175 1.44 -2.36 -14.60
CA SER A 175 2.29 -2.95 -13.56
C SER A 175 1.81 -4.35 -13.14
N THR A 176 0.51 -4.51 -12.90
CA THR A 176 -0.10 -5.80 -12.58
C THR A 176 0.08 -6.82 -13.71
N ALA A 177 -0.01 -6.41 -14.97
CA ALA A 177 0.26 -7.29 -16.12
C ALA A 177 1.71 -7.81 -16.11
N PHE A 178 2.69 -6.93 -15.83
CA PHE A 178 4.08 -7.35 -15.64
C PHE A 178 4.24 -8.32 -14.47
N PHE A 179 3.52 -8.09 -13.36
CA PHE A 179 3.56 -8.98 -12.20
C PHE A 179 3.08 -10.39 -12.54
N VAL A 180 1.89 -10.51 -13.13
CA VAL A 180 1.30 -11.80 -13.51
C VAL A 180 2.17 -12.51 -14.54
N TYR A 181 2.70 -11.79 -15.54
CA TYR A 181 3.60 -12.37 -16.53
C TYR A 181 4.91 -12.85 -15.89
N GLY A 182 5.46 -12.09 -14.93
CA GLY A 182 6.61 -12.53 -14.14
C GLY A 182 6.34 -13.81 -13.34
N ILE A 183 5.18 -13.90 -12.70
CA ILE A 183 4.75 -15.12 -11.99
C ILE A 183 4.66 -16.30 -12.96
N THR A 184 4.12 -16.13 -14.17
CA THR A 184 4.04 -17.23 -15.14
C THR A 184 5.40 -17.77 -15.56
N TRP A 185 6.41 -16.91 -15.71
CA TRP A 185 7.79 -17.33 -16.00
C TRP A 185 8.42 -18.07 -14.81
N LEU A 186 8.22 -17.57 -13.59
CA LEU A 186 8.72 -18.23 -12.38
C LEU A 186 8.06 -19.59 -12.18
N PHE A 187 6.76 -19.69 -12.36
CA PHE A 187 6.03 -20.95 -12.30
C PHE A 187 6.47 -21.91 -13.41
N GLY A 188 6.65 -21.42 -14.65
CA GLY A 188 7.13 -22.25 -15.75
C GLY A 188 8.53 -22.83 -15.52
N ALA A 189 9.40 -22.09 -14.82
CA ALA A 189 10.76 -22.54 -14.50
C ALA A 189 10.84 -23.43 -13.26
N THR A 190 10.01 -23.20 -12.24
CA THR A 190 10.12 -23.85 -10.92
C THR A 190 9.00 -24.84 -10.60
N GLY A 191 7.86 -24.76 -11.29
CA GLY A 191 6.64 -25.52 -11.00
C GLY A 191 5.90 -25.08 -9.74
N GLU A 192 6.33 -23.99 -9.09
CA GLU A 192 5.85 -23.58 -7.77
C GLU A 192 5.50 -22.09 -7.74
N THR A 193 4.53 -21.73 -6.89
CA THR A 193 4.14 -20.33 -6.61
C THR A 193 4.48 -19.90 -5.18
N ASN A 194 4.69 -20.87 -4.29
CA ASN A 194 5.04 -20.63 -2.90
C ASN A 194 6.52 -20.25 -2.78
N LEU A 195 6.81 -19.15 -2.09
CA LEU A 195 8.16 -18.57 -2.03
C LEU A 195 9.19 -19.51 -1.37
N GLN A 196 8.79 -20.28 -0.36
CA GLN A 196 9.67 -21.26 0.28
C GLN A 196 9.96 -22.44 -0.65
N ARG A 197 8.95 -22.94 -1.37
CA ARG A 197 9.15 -24.02 -2.35
C ARG A 197 9.98 -23.58 -3.54
N ILE A 198 9.79 -22.35 -4.01
CA ILE A 198 10.66 -21.73 -5.02
C ILE A 198 12.11 -21.69 -4.54
N THR A 199 12.36 -21.35 -3.26
CA THR A 199 13.73 -21.37 -2.70
C THR A 199 14.37 -22.76 -2.85
N VAL A 200 13.62 -23.82 -2.57
CA VAL A 200 14.09 -25.21 -2.74
C VAL A 200 14.29 -25.54 -4.22
N ALA A 201 13.36 -25.19 -5.10
CA ALA A 201 13.44 -25.43 -6.54
C ALA A 201 14.64 -24.74 -7.21
N LEU A 202 15.04 -23.57 -6.71
CA LEU A 202 16.22 -22.83 -7.20
C LEU A 202 17.55 -23.46 -6.79
N THR A 203 17.57 -24.37 -5.81
CA THR A 203 18.79 -25.14 -5.48
C THR A 203 19.06 -26.27 -6.48
N ASN A 204 18.07 -26.64 -7.30
CA ASN A 204 18.22 -27.69 -8.28
C ASN A 204 19.06 -27.20 -9.49
N PRO A 205 20.19 -27.85 -9.82
CA PRO A 205 21.02 -27.47 -10.97
C PRO A 205 20.30 -27.52 -12.32
N SER A 206 19.21 -28.29 -12.44
CA SER A 206 18.44 -28.40 -13.69
C SER A 206 17.48 -27.24 -13.93
N THR A 207 17.32 -26.32 -12.98
CA THR A 207 16.40 -25.19 -13.12
C THR A 207 16.98 -24.14 -14.09
N GLU A 208 16.17 -23.71 -15.05
CA GLU A 208 16.54 -22.69 -16.04
C GLU A 208 16.66 -21.30 -15.39
N HIS A 209 17.89 -20.89 -15.10
CA HIS A 209 18.19 -19.64 -14.41
C HIS A 209 17.82 -18.39 -15.23
N GLY A 210 17.89 -18.48 -16.57
CA GLY A 210 17.53 -17.36 -17.46
C GLY A 210 16.05 -16.99 -17.38
N ALA A 211 15.18 -17.99 -17.49
CA ALA A 211 13.73 -17.84 -17.34
C ALA A 211 13.35 -17.29 -15.96
N THR A 212 14.02 -17.82 -14.92
CA THR A 212 13.85 -17.38 -13.54
C THR A 212 14.21 -15.91 -13.33
N LEU A 213 15.39 -15.50 -13.81
CA LEU A 213 15.84 -14.10 -13.72
C LEU A 213 14.91 -13.16 -14.49
N PHE A 214 14.48 -13.56 -15.68
CA PHE A 214 13.53 -12.78 -16.48
C PHE A 214 12.20 -12.60 -15.75
N GLY A 215 11.61 -13.69 -15.22
CA GLY A 215 10.39 -13.64 -14.43
C GLY A 215 10.53 -12.74 -13.19
N MET A 216 11.66 -12.84 -12.49
CA MET A 216 11.94 -12.01 -11.31
C MET A 216 12.11 -10.52 -11.65
N VAL A 217 12.74 -10.19 -12.78
CA VAL A 217 12.83 -8.78 -13.24
C VAL A 217 11.43 -8.21 -13.49
N LEU A 218 10.53 -8.96 -14.14
CA LEU A 218 9.15 -8.52 -14.38
C LEU A 218 8.36 -8.34 -13.07
N VAL A 219 8.56 -9.23 -12.10
CA VAL A 219 8.02 -9.07 -10.75
C VAL A 219 8.55 -7.79 -10.09
N LEU A 220 9.85 -7.51 -10.22
CA LEU A 220 10.47 -6.29 -9.69
C LEU A 220 10.00 -5.02 -10.39
N VAL A 221 9.65 -5.06 -11.69
CA VAL A 221 8.99 -3.93 -12.36
C VAL A 221 7.71 -3.55 -11.62
N ALA A 222 6.88 -4.54 -11.32
CA ALA A 222 5.59 -4.29 -10.69
C ALA A 222 5.70 -3.86 -9.22
N LEU A 223 6.58 -4.53 -8.47
CA LEU A 223 6.86 -4.12 -7.08
C LEU A 223 7.53 -2.74 -7.05
N GLY A 224 8.41 -2.44 -7.99
CA GLY A 224 9.04 -1.13 -8.17
C GLY A 224 8.01 -0.03 -8.41
N PHE A 225 7.01 -0.27 -9.26
CA PHE A 225 5.86 0.63 -9.40
C PHE A 225 5.13 0.84 -8.08
N LYS A 226 4.84 -0.24 -7.35
CA LYS A 226 4.09 -0.20 -6.08
C LYS A 226 4.80 0.61 -4.99
N ILE A 227 6.13 0.54 -4.91
CA ILE A 227 6.95 1.29 -3.95
C ILE A 227 7.45 2.65 -4.47
N ALA A 228 7.08 3.05 -5.69
CA ALA A 228 7.54 4.28 -6.33
C ALA A 228 9.06 4.34 -6.59
N ALA A 229 9.68 3.23 -6.95
CA ALA A 229 11.10 3.16 -7.28
C ALA A 229 11.38 3.57 -8.74
N VAL A 230 12.55 4.15 -9.00
CA VAL A 230 13.00 4.51 -10.35
C VAL A 230 13.37 3.26 -11.15
N PRO A 231 12.89 3.10 -12.41
CA PRO A 231 12.21 4.08 -13.29
C PRO A 231 10.66 4.04 -13.30
N PHE A 232 10.01 3.40 -12.32
CA PHE A 232 8.57 3.14 -12.30
C PHE A 232 7.76 4.15 -11.46
N GLN A 233 8.38 5.26 -11.04
CA GLN A 233 7.83 6.30 -10.17
C GLN A 233 6.97 7.36 -10.88
N ILE A 234 6.85 7.31 -12.21
CA ILE A 234 6.31 8.38 -13.06
C ILE A 234 4.88 8.80 -12.65
N TRP A 235 4.10 7.87 -12.10
CA TRP A 235 2.73 8.12 -11.66
C TRP A 235 2.63 8.99 -10.39
N VAL A 236 3.65 8.98 -9.54
CA VAL A 236 3.57 9.44 -8.15
C VAL A 236 3.29 10.94 -8.02
N PRO A 237 4.01 11.85 -8.70
CA PRO A 237 3.79 13.29 -8.53
C PRO A 237 2.38 13.73 -8.93
N ASP A 238 1.89 13.24 -10.07
CA ASP A 238 0.59 13.63 -10.61
C ASP A 238 -0.57 13.02 -9.80
N VAL A 239 -0.43 11.76 -9.38
CA VAL A 239 -1.46 11.10 -8.57
C VAL A 239 -1.53 11.70 -7.17
N TYR A 240 -0.39 12.01 -6.56
CA TYR A 240 -0.37 12.61 -5.22
C TYR A 240 -0.97 14.01 -5.21
N GLN A 241 -0.71 14.78 -6.26
CA GLN A 241 -1.24 16.13 -6.41
C GLN A 241 -2.75 16.12 -6.69
N GLY A 242 -3.23 15.24 -7.57
CA GLY A 242 -4.64 15.21 -7.98
C GLY A 242 -5.60 14.48 -7.02
N ALA A 243 -5.11 13.53 -6.23
CA ALA A 243 -5.93 12.76 -5.30
C ALA A 243 -6.34 13.59 -4.05
N PRO A 244 -7.47 13.23 -3.40
CA PRO A 244 -7.82 13.76 -2.09
C PRO A 244 -6.67 13.60 -1.09
N THR A 245 -6.38 14.63 -0.31
CA THR A 245 -5.19 14.64 0.57
C THR A 245 -5.09 13.44 1.51
N PRO A 246 -6.16 13.01 2.21
CA PRO A 246 -6.09 11.81 3.07
C PRO A 246 -5.80 10.53 2.28
N VAL A 247 -6.26 10.44 1.03
CA VAL A 247 -5.99 9.30 0.14
C VAL A 247 -4.52 9.30 -0.29
N THR A 248 -3.96 10.46 -0.62
CA THR A 248 -2.52 10.61 -0.89
C THR A 248 -1.69 10.18 0.31
N ALA A 249 -2.08 10.58 1.52
CA ALA A 249 -1.43 10.15 2.76
C ALA A 249 -1.44 8.62 2.89
N TYR A 250 -2.61 8.00 2.67
CA TYR A 250 -2.76 6.56 2.77
C TYR A 250 -1.93 5.79 1.72
N LEU A 251 -1.93 6.29 0.49
CA LEU A 251 -1.16 5.71 -0.61
C LEU A 251 0.35 5.82 -0.35
N SER A 252 0.79 6.94 0.23
CA SER A 252 2.21 7.19 0.50
C SER A 252 2.81 6.33 1.59
N VAL A 253 2.03 5.98 2.61
CA VAL A 253 2.49 5.21 3.77
C VAL A 253 2.03 3.76 3.69
N GLY A 254 0.73 3.51 3.65
CA GLY A 254 0.15 2.16 3.74
C GLY A 254 0.52 1.28 2.56
N SER A 255 0.21 1.73 1.34
CA SER A 255 0.50 0.95 0.11
C SER A 255 2.01 0.70 -0.06
N LYS A 256 2.84 1.71 0.25
CA LYS A 256 4.29 1.59 0.15
C LYS A 256 4.86 0.59 1.15
N ALA A 257 4.44 0.68 2.42
CA ALA A 257 4.89 -0.24 3.46
C ALA A 257 4.59 -1.70 3.08
N ALA A 258 3.37 -1.99 2.63
CA ALA A 258 3.01 -3.33 2.16
C ALA A 258 3.86 -3.77 0.95
N GLY A 259 4.15 -2.85 0.02
CA GLY A 259 5.07 -3.11 -1.10
C GLY A 259 6.46 -3.53 -0.64
N PHE A 260 7.03 -2.88 0.38
CA PHE A 260 8.32 -3.25 0.95
C PHE A 260 8.31 -4.59 1.68
N VAL A 261 7.23 -4.93 2.40
CA VAL A 261 7.08 -6.25 3.03
C VAL A 261 7.07 -7.35 1.98
N VAL A 262 6.27 -7.18 0.93
CA VAL A 262 6.22 -8.12 -0.18
C VAL A 262 7.59 -8.22 -0.86
N LEU A 263 8.27 -7.09 -1.08
CA LEU A 263 9.59 -7.08 -1.69
C LEU A 263 10.62 -7.87 -0.87
N LEU A 264 10.65 -7.70 0.46
CA LEU A 264 11.54 -8.47 1.34
C LEU A 264 11.28 -9.98 1.25
N ARG A 265 10.01 -10.40 1.18
CA ARG A 265 9.65 -11.81 1.04
C ARG A 265 10.00 -12.38 -0.32
N VAL A 266 9.63 -11.66 -1.37
CA VAL A 266 9.82 -12.08 -2.76
C VAL A 266 11.29 -12.12 -3.14
N LEU A 267 12.14 -11.26 -2.59
CA LEU A 267 13.59 -11.29 -2.85
C LEU A 267 14.32 -12.43 -2.14
N ARG A 268 13.80 -12.92 -1.01
CA ARG A 268 14.48 -13.92 -0.18
C ARG A 268 14.93 -15.18 -0.94
N PRO A 269 14.13 -15.80 -1.83
CA PRO A 269 14.56 -16.95 -2.62
C PRO A 269 15.69 -16.64 -3.62
N PHE A 270 15.77 -15.41 -4.10
CA PHE A 270 16.66 -15.00 -5.20
C PHE A 270 17.95 -14.35 -4.71
N LEU A 271 18.15 -14.31 -3.39
CA LEU A 271 19.34 -13.80 -2.73
C LEU A 271 20.64 -14.50 -3.13
N MET A 272 20.54 -15.77 -3.50
CA MET A 272 21.67 -16.55 -3.99
C MET A 272 22.21 -16.04 -5.33
N LEU A 273 21.50 -15.12 -5.99
CA LEU A 273 21.87 -14.54 -7.28
C LEU A 273 22.45 -13.12 -7.09
N PRO A 274 23.77 -12.92 -7.20
CA PRO A 274 24.41 -11.61 -6.99
C PRO A 274 23.93 -10.51 -7.94
N GLN A 275 23.31 -10.88 -9.06
CA GLN A 275 22.70 -9.96 -10.03
C GLN A 275 21.51 -9.20 -9.40
N MET A 276 20.73 -9.86 -8.53
CA MET A 276 19.57 -9.24 -7.90
C MET A 276 19.97 -8.17 -6.91
N GLN A 277 20.95 -8.44 -6.05
CA GLN A 277 21.43 -7.43 -5.11
C GLN A 277 21.98 -6.19 -5.85
N ARG A 278 22.78 -6.39 -6.91
CA ARG A 278 23.30 -5.28 -7.74
C ARG A 278 22.18 -4.45 -8.39
N LEU A 279 21.12 -5.11 -8.87
CA LEU A 279 19.95 -4.43 -9.44
C LEU A 279 19.25 -3.57 -8.38
N ILE A 280 19.01 -4.11 -7.17
CA ILE A 280 18.36 -3.35 -6.08
C ILE A 280 19.21 -2.16 -5.65
N VAL A 281 20.54 -2.31 -5.55
CA VAL A 281 21.46 -1.19 -5.25
C VAL A 281 21.37 -0.10 -6.31
N LEU A 282 21.38 -0.47 -7.59
CA LEU A 282 21.26 0.49 -8.70
C LEU A 282 19.93 1.24 -8.63
N VAL A 283 18.82 0.52 -8.43
CA VAL A 283 17.48 1.11 -8.28
C VAL A 283 17.41 2.02 -7.06
N ALA A 284 18.02 1.65 -5.94
CA ALA A 284 18.07 2.46 -4.72
C ALA A 284 18.78 3.81 -4.98
N LEU A 285 19.96 3.76 -5.62
CA LEU A 285 20.74 4.96 -5.96
C LEU A 285 19.99 5.88 -6.90
N LEU A 286 19.41 5.34 -7.97
CA LEU A 286 18.63 6.14 -8.93
C LEU A 286 17.39 6.76 -8.28
N THR A 287 16.71 6.01 -7.41
CA THR A 287 15.52 6.47 -6.68
C THR A 287 15.86 7.61 -5.71
N LEU A 288 16.97 7.48 -4.98
CA LEU A 288 17.44 8.50 -4.05
C LEU A 288 17.86 9.78 -4.77
N LEU A 289 18.64 9.65 -5.85
CA LEU A 289 19.10 10.80 -6.64
C LEU A 289 17.91 11.53 -7.29
N TYR A 290 17.05 10.78 -7.98
CA TYR A 290 15.91 11.36 -8.68
C TYR A 290 14.93 12.03 -7.70
N GLY A 291 14.57 11.35 -6.61
CA GLY A 291 13.62 11.88 -5.63
C GLY A 291 14.08 13.19 -5.01
N ASN A 292 15.35 13.28 -4.60
CA ASN A 292 15.87 14.52 -3.98
C ASN A 292 16.03 15.65 -5.01
N LEU A 293 16.61 15.38 -6.19
CA LEU A 293 16.85 16.42 -7.19
C LEU A 293 15.54 16.96 -7.78
N ALA A 294 14.57 16.09 -8.04
CA ALA A 294 13.29 16.49 -8.60
C ALA A 294 12.37 17.15 -7.57
N ALA A 295 12.65 17.05 -6.26
CA ALA A 295 11.92 17.80 -5.23
C ALA A 295 12.29 19.30 -5.18
N LEU A 296 13.52 19.67 -5.54
CA LEU A 296 14.02 21.05 -5.43
C LEU A 296 13.20 22.11 -6.19
N PRO A 297 12.76 21.89 -7.45
CA PRO A 297 12.03 22.91 -8.20
C PRO A 297 10.52 22.94 -7.92
N GLN A 298 10.01 22.10 -6.99
CA GLN A 298 8.56 21.99 -6.79
C GLN A 298 8.01 23.18 -6.01
N SER A 299 6.95 23.80 -6.53
CA SER A 299 6.22 24.88 -5.86
C SER A 299 4.97 24.41 -5.11
N ASN A 300 4.41 23.26 -5.49
CA ASN A 300 3.22 22.68 -4.86
C ASN A 300 3.64 21.70 -3.76
N LEU A 301 3.03 21.83 -2.58
CA LEU A 301 3.43 21.07 -1.39
C LEU A 301 3.14 19.58 -1.52
N LYS A 302 2.00 19.18 -2.09
CA LYS A 302 1.70 17.75 -2.33
C LYS A 302 2.69 17.13 -3.31
N ARG A 303 3.02 17.86 -4.37
CA ARG A 303 4.00 17.42 -5.38
C ARG A 303 5.40 17.31 -4.78
N LEU A 304 5.79 18.25 -3.93
CA LEU A 304 7.03 18.17 -3.15
C LEU A 304 7.06 16.95 -2.24
N LEU A 305 5.98 16.69 -1.48
CA LEU A 305 5.84 15.49 -0.65
C LEU A 305 5.86 14.19 -1.48
N ALA A 306 5.38 14.22 -2.73
CA ALA A 306 5.46 13.09 -3.65
C ALA A 306 6.90 12.73 -4.01
N TYR A 307 7.74 13.72 -4.34
CA TYR A 307 9.17 13.50 -4.61
C TYR A 307 9.96 13.15 -3.37
N SER A 308 9.65 13.75 -2.21
CA SER A 308 10.19 13.31 -0.92
C SER A 308 9.86 11.83 -0.66
N SER A 309 8.61 11.42 -0.92
CA SER A 309 8.17 10.03 -0.85
C SER A 309 9.01 9.12 -1.77
N ILE A 310 9.33 9.53 -3.00
CA ILE A 310 10.23 8.78 -3.89
C ILE A 310 11.62 8.65 -3.25
N ALA A 311 12.20 9.74 -2.74
CA ALA A 311 13.51 9.71 -2.09
C ALA A 311 13.53 8.75 -0.87
N HIS A 312 12.47 8.76 -0.05
CA HIS A 312 12.31 7.85 1.08
C HIS A 312 12.21 6.37 0.67
N ALA A 313 11.63 6.07 -0.50
CA ALA A 313 11.69 4.71 -1.05
C ALA A 313 13.13 4.31 -1.39
N GLY A 314 13.96 5.24 -1.86
CA GLY A 314 15.39 5.03 -2.08
C GLY A 314 16.14 4.65 -0.80
N TYR A 315 15.91 5.37 0.31
CA TYR A 315 16.51 5.04 1.61
C TYR A 315 16.07 3.64 2.11
N LEU A 316 14.79 3.30 1.97
CA LEU A 316 14.28 1.98 2.33
C LEU A 316 14.89 0.86 1.47
N LEU A 317 15.09 1.11 0.17
CA LEU A 317 15.74 0.18 -0.74
C LEU A 317 17.19 -0.12 -0.37
N ILE A 318 17.91 0.80 0.28
CA ILE A 318 19.25 0.53 0.83
C ILE A 318 19.15 -0.56 1.92
N GLY A 319 18.18 -0.44 2.83
CA GLY A 319 17.92 -1.46 3.85
C GLY A 319 17.55 -2.81 3.22
N VAL A 320 16.73 -2.80 2.17
CA VAL A 320 16.39 -4.01 1.40
C VAL A 320 17.61 -4.61 0.70
N ALA A 321 18.50 -3.81 0.12
CA ALA A 321 19.73 -4.28 -0.53
C ALA A 321 20.69 -4.97 0.45
N CYS A 322 20.67 -4.54 1.72
CA CYS A 322 21.40 -5.17 2.82
C CYS A 322 20.63 -6.33 3.48
N PHE A 323 19.37 -6.56 3.09
CA PHE A 323 18.45 -7.52 3.70
C PHE A 323 18.25 -7.32 5.21
N ASP A 324 18.33 -6.06 5.64
CA ASP A 324 18.12 -5.69 7.03
C ASP A 324 16.63 -5.37 7.27
N GLY A 325 15.86 -6.44 7.52
CA GLY A 325 14.44 -6.35 7.86
C GLY A 325 14.16 -5.41 9.05
N PRO A 326 14.89 -5.51 10.17
CA PRO A 326 14.78 -4.57 11.29
C PRO A 326 14.98 -3.10 10.88
N ALA A 327 16.01 -2.77 10.09
CA ALA A 327 16.24 -1.40 9.64
C ALA A 327 15.09 -0.88 8.77
N VAL A 328 14.60 -1.68 7.82
CA VAL A 328 13.43 -1.34 6.98
C VAL A 328 12.18 -1.10 7.84
N THR A 329 11.96 -1.97 8.83
CA THR A 329 10.81 -1.90 9.74
C THR A 329 10.86 -0.64 10.61
N PHE A 330 12.02 -0.35 11.20
CA PHE A 330 12.25 0.86 12.00
C PHE A 330 12.04 2.13 11.17
N TYR A 331 12.61 2.18 9.97
CA TYR A 331 12.47 3.34 9.09
C TYR A 331 11.00 3.54 8.66
N LEU A 332 10.27 2.48 8.33
CA LEU A 332 8.85 2.57 7.99
C LEU A 332 8.01 3.10 9.16
N ALA A 333 8.30 2.69 10.40
CA ALA A 333 7.63 3.20 11.59
C ALA A 333 7.83 4.71 11.77
N ALA A 334 9.07 5.20 11.61
CA ALA A 334 9.37 6.63 11.64
C ALA A 334 8.72 7.38 10.46
N TYR A 335 8.77 6.77 9.27
CA TYR A 335 8.19 7.32 8.04
C TYR A 335 6.66 7.46 8.12
N LEU A 336 5.97 6.52 8.77
CA LEU A 336 4.54 6.63 9.05
C LEU A 336 4.23 7.90 9.83
N LEU A 337 4.90 8.11 10.96
CA LEU A 337 4.62 9.26 11.82
C LEU A 337 4.94 10.56 11.10
N MET A 338 6.13 10.68 10.53
CA MET A 338 6.56 11.87 9.80
C MET A 338 5.58 12.21 8.67
N THR A 339 5.27 11.24 7.80
CA THR A 339 4.48 11.49 6.59
C THR A 339 3.01 11.76 6.92
N LEU A 340 2.40 10.97 7.82
CA LEU A 340 1.00 11.19 8.19
C LEU A 340 0.83 12.51 8.94
N LEU A 341 1.76 12.91 9.82
CA LEU A 341 1.68 14.21 10.47
C LEU A 341 1.82 15.36 9.46
N SER A 342 2.74 15.27 8.49
CA SER A 342 2.83 16.26 7.41
C SER A 342 1.54 16.38 6.60
N PHE A 343 0.90 15.25 6.26
CA PHE A 343 -0.39 15.28 5.56
C PHE A 343 -1.54 15.75 6.45
N ALA A 344 -1.55 15.47 7.76
CA ALA A 344 -2.55 16.01 8.68
C ALA A 344 -2.53 17.53 8.68
N VAL A 345 -1.34 18.14 8.78
CA VAL A 345 -1.17 19.59 8.69
C VAL A 345 -1.64 20.10 7.33
N LEU A 346 -1.29 19.41 6.24
CA LEU A 346 -1.73 19.79 4.90
C LEU A 346 -3.25 19.75 4.76
N VAL A 347 -3.93 18.74 5.31
CA VAL A 347 -5.41 18.66 5.31
C VAL A 347 -6.05 19.87 5.97
N ILE A 348 -5.47 20.37 7.06
CA ILE A 348 -6.04 21.51 7.82
C ILE A 348 -5.74 22.83 7.12
N VAL A 349 -4.48 23.07 6.75
CA VAL A 349 -4.04 24.38 6.22
C VAL A 349 -4.50 24.56 4.78
N ALA A 350 -4.39 23.53 3.94
CA ALA A 350 -4.70 23.67 2.52
C ALA A 350 -6.19 23.90 2.23
N GLN A 351 -7.07 23.60 3.19
CA GLN A 351 -8.48 23.97 3.10
C GLN A 351 -8.70 25.49 3.22
N GLN A 352 -7.77 26.22 3.83
CA GLN A 352 -7.90 27.64 4.11
C GLN A 352 -7.11 28.52 3.13
N THR A 353 -5.87 28.14 2.82
CA THR A 353 -4.93 29.01 2.08
C THR A 353 -4.57 28.49 0.69
N GLY A 354 -4.56 27.17 0.48
CA GLY A 354 -4.20 26.54 -0.78
C GLY A 354 -3.09 25.51 -0.64
N GLU A 355 -2.56 25.03 -1.77
CA GLU A 355 -1.58 23.93 -1.81
C GLU A 355 -0.20 24.36 -2.34
N GLN A 356 0.00 25.64 -2.69
CA GLN A 356 1.32 26.16 -3.05
C GLN A 356 2.13 26.41 -1.78
N ILE A 357 3.46 26.29 -1.87
CA ILE A 357 4.35 26.55 -0.74
C ILE A 357 4.19 27.98 -0.23
N ALA A 358 3.99 28.95 -1.12
CA ALA A 358 3.75 30.36 -0.74
C ALA A 358 2.44 30.56 0.06
N ASP A 359 1.48 29.65 -0.03
CA ASP A 359 0.21 29.73 0.73
C ASP A 359 0.41 29.39 2.23
N PHE A 360 1.62 28.95 2.61
CA PHE A 360 2.01 28.66 3.99
C PHE A 360 2.85 29.78 4.62
N ASP A 361 3.10 30.87 3.89
CA ASP A 361 3.74 32.06 4.44
C ASP A 361 2.73 32.79 5.35
N GLY A 362 3.14 33.04 6.61
CA GLY A 362 2.26 33.46 7.72
C GLY A 362 1.52 34.77 7.51
#